data_AF-A0A367ABG6-F1
#
_entry.id   AF-A0A367ABG6-F1
#
_cell.length_a   1.000
_cell.length_b   1.000
_cell.length_c   1.000
_cell.angle_alpha   90.00
_cell.angle_beta   90.00
_cell.angle_gamma   90.00
#
_symmetry.space_group_name_H-M   'P 1'
#
loop_
_entity.id
_entity.type
_entity.pdbx_description
1 polymer ?
#
loop_
_entity_poly.entity_id
_entity_poly.type
_entity_poly.pdbx_seq_one_letter_code
_entity_poly.pdbx_strand_id
1 'polypeptide(L)'
;MAVGAVIAVAALDPTTSDEYRDLEGRMAAEQSQASEAQRATEDEARSAVESAEASASAAAASASQYADELAQRDAEVSAREQAVAVVEQRIAATSIGQGTWTVGRDIEPGTYRTAQAVTGDCYWGIYRTGSNGDDIIENDIVTGGFPTVTLSVGQDFENNRCGTFIKE
;
A
#
# COMPACT_ATOMS: atom_id res chain seq x y z
N MET A 1 -54.67 91.80 44.75
CA MET A 1 -53.26 91.58 44.36
C MET A 1 -52.94 90.13 44.60
N ALA A 2 -52.55 89.42 43.55
CA ALA A 2 -52.26 88.00 43.53
C ALA A 2 -50.75 87.78 43.66
N VAL A 3 -50.32 86.88 44.56
CA VAL A 3 -48.97 86.28 44.58
C VAL A 3 -49.18 84.95 45.32
N GLY A 4 -49.06 83.76 44.75
CA GLY A 4 -48.13 83.28 43.74
C GLY A 4 -47.32 82.17 44.41
N ALA A 5 -47.91 80.96 44.54
CA ALA A 5 -47.24 79.82 45.17
C ALA A 5 -46.13 79.32 44.24
N VAL A 6 -44.88 79.61 44.60
CA VAL A 6 -43.71 79.07 43.91
C VAL A 6 -43.52 77.64 44.40
N ILE A 7 -43.93 76.68 43.57
CA ILE A 7 -43.54 75.27 43.75
C ILE A 7 -42.07 75.19 43.31
N ALA A 8 -41.16 75.16 44.29
CA ALA A 8 -39.78 74.84 44.04
C ALA A 8 -39.69 73.35 43.68
N VAL A 9 -39.61 73.05 42.38
CA VAL A 9 -39.24 71.72 41.93
C VAL A 9 -37.74 71.59 42.17
N ALA A 10 -37.37 71.04 43.33
CA ALA A 10 -36.00 70.58 43.55
C ALA A 10 -35.69 69.57 42.44
N ALA A 11 -34.67 69.86 41.63
CA ALA A 11 -34.10 68.87 40.74
C ALA A 11 -33.48 67.79 41.63
N LEU A 12 -34.26 66.75 41.93
CA LEU A 12 -33.79 65.58 42.67
C LEU A 12 -32.64 64.97 41.85
N ASP A 13 -31.48 64.76 42.49
CA ASP A 13 -30.38 64.02 41.88
C ASP A 13 -30.89 62.62 41.55
N PRO A 14 -31.03 62.27 40.26
CA PRO A 14 -31.65 61.02 39.86
C PRO A 14 -30.90 59.80 40.43
N THR A 15 -29.62 59.96 40.78
CA THR A 15 -28.79 58.89 41.36
C THR A 15 -29.16 58.51 42.79
N THR A 16 -29.86 59.39 43.49
CA THR A 16 -30.30 59.17 44.87
C THR A 16 -31.67 58.48 44.98
N SER A 17 -32.35 58.30 43.85
CA SER A 17 -33.61 57.56 43.77
C SER A 17 -33.40 56.07 43.99
N ASP A 18 -34.41 55.40 44.55
CA ASP A 18 -34.38 53.94 44.76
C ASP A 18 -34.33 53.19 43.42
N GLU A 19 -34.98 53.74 42.39
CA GLU A 19 -34.98 53.19 41.03
C GLU A 19 -33.59 53.19 40.40
N TYR A 20 -32.81 54.27 40.58
CA TYR A 20 -31.44 54.34 40.05
C TYR A 20 -30.50 53.37 40.77
N ARG A 21 -30.62 53.23 42.10
CA ARG A 21 -29.79 52.28 42.86
C ARG A 21 -30.13 50.82 42.52
N ASP A 22 -31.40 50.50 42.31
CA ASP A 22 -31.81 49.18 41.80
C ASP A 22 -31.19 48.91 40.42
N LEU A 23 -31.25 49.90 39.52
CA LEU A 23 -30.64 49.80 38.20
C LEU A 23 -29.12 49.56 38.26
N GLU A 24 -28.39 50.31 39.09
CA GLU A 24 -26.95 50.10 39.30
C GLU A 24 -26.64 48.70 39.86
N GLY A 25 -27.44 48.24 40.84
CA GLY A 25 -27.30 46.89 41.39
C GLY A 25 -27.52 45.81 40.33
N ARG A 26 -28.53 45.99 39.47
CA ARG A 26 -28.81 45.08 38.34
C ARG A 26 -27.71 45.11 37.29
N MET A 27 -27.20 46.29 36.93
CA MET A 27 -26.06 46.41 36.00
C MET A 27 -24.79 45.74 36.55
N ALA A 28 -24.49 45.90 37.85
CA ALA A 28 -23.34 45.26 38.47
C ALA A 28 -23.50 43.73 38.52
N ALA A 29 -24.71 43.23 38.81
CA ALA A 29 -25.01 41.80 38.78
C ALA A 29 -24.86 41.22 37.36
N GLU A 30 -25.39 41.90 36.34
CA GLU A 30 -25.24 41.52 34.92
C GLU A 30 -23.78 41.53 34.48
N GLN A 31 -23.00 42.55 34.86
CA GLN A 31 -21.55 42.59 34.56
C GLN A 31 -20.80 41.43 35.21
N SER A 32 -21.12 41.08 36.46
CA SER A 32 -20.53 39.91 37.13
C SER A 32 -20.88 38.62 36.39
N GLN A 33 -22.15 38.42 36.08
CA GLN A 33 -22.64 37.24 35.34
C GLN A 33 -21.99 37.13 33.96
N ALA A 34 -21.86 38.25 33.22
CA ALA A 34 -21.19 38.29 31.94
C ALA A 34 -19.71 37.91 32.04
N SER A 35 -19.00 38.40 33.07
CA SER A 35 -17.59 38.06 33.30
C SER A 35 -17.37 36.60 33.68
N GLU A 36 -18.29 36.02 34.46
CA GLU A 36 -18.27 34.60 34.82
C GLU A 36 -18.58 33.72 33.61
N ALA A 37 -19.57 34.08 32.81
CA ALA A 37 -19.91 33.39 31.57
C ALA A 37 -18.76 33.45 30.55
N GLN A 38 -18.07 34.59 30.47
CA GLN A 38 -16.90 34.74 29.60
C GLN A 38 -15.75 33.83 30.06
N ARG A 39 -15.43 33.80 31.36
CA ARG A 39 -14.40 32.89 31.91
C ARG A 39 -14.74 31.42 31.68
N ALA A 40 -15.99 31.03 31.93
CA ALA A 40 -16.45 29.67 31.68
C ALA A 40 -16.29 29.27 30.20
N THR A 41 -16.61 30.20 29.28
CA THR A 41 -16.42 29.98 27.84
C THR A 41 -14.94 29.89 27.46
N GLU A 42 -14.08 30.74 28.04
CA GLU A 42 -12.63 30.71 27.81
C GLU A 42 -12.00 29.40 28.34
N ASP A 43 -12.42 28.92 29.51
CA ASP A 43 -11.96 27.66 30.10
C ASP A 43 -12.43 26.45 29.29
N GLU A 44 -13.68 26.45 28.80
CA GLU A 44 -14.21 25.41 27.91
C GLU A 44 -13.47 25.40 26.56
N ALA A 45 -13.28 26.57 25.95
CA ALA A 45 -12.53 26.70 24.71
C ALA A 45 -11.08 26.23 24.86
N ARG A 46 -10.42 26.60 25.95
CA ARG A 46 -9.06 26.14 26.26
C ARG A 46 -9.00 24.63 26.40
N SER A 47 -9.92 24.05 27.17
CA SER A 47 -9.99 22.59 27.37
C SER A 47 -10.26 21.85 26.05
N ALA A 48 -11.11 22.42 25.19
CA ALA A 48 -11.40 21.88 23.86
C ALA A 48 -10.16 21.92 22.94
N VAL A 49 -9.40 23.01 22.97
CA VAL A 49 -8.13 23.13 22.21
C VAL A 49 -7.10 22.12 22.71
N GLU A 50 -6.88 22.02 24.02
CA GLU A 50 -5.93 21.06 24.60
C GLU A 50 -6.30 19.61 24.23
N SER A 51 -7.59 19.25 24.25
CA SER A 51 -8.09 17.94 23.82
C SER A 51 -7.91 17.70 22.31
N ALA A 52 -8.15 18.72 21.49
CA ALA A 52 -7.95 18.64 20.05
C ALA A 52 -6.47 18.48 19.68
N GLU A 53 -5.56 19.20 20.35
CA GLU A 53 -4.11 19.08 20.16
C GLU A 53 -3.60 17.70 20.60
N ALA A 54 -4.09 17.17 21.73
CA ALA A 54 -3.79 15.81 22.16
C ALA A 54 -4.27 14.77 21.14
N SER A 55 -5.47 14.95 20.60
CA SER A 55 -6.02 14.05 19.57
C SER A 55 -5.25 14.15 18.25
N ALA A 56 -4.88 15.36 17.84
CA ALA A 56 -4.11 15.60 16.62
C ALA A 56 -2.69 15.02 16.72
N SER A 57 -2.02 15.18 17.86
CA SER A 57 -0.69 14.60 18.09
C SER A 57 -0.73 13.08 18.14
N ALA A 58 -1.75 12.48 18.77
CA ALA A 58 -1.96 11.03 18.74
C ALA A 58 -2.22 10.52 17.31
N ALA A 59 -3.05 11.21 16.53
CA ALA A 59 -3.30 10.85 15.14
C ALA A 59 -2.04 10.97 14.27
N ALA A 60 -1.23 12.01 14.47
CA ALA A 60 0.04 12.19 13.76
C ALA A 60 1.05 11.08 14.11
N ALA A 61 1.13 10.66 15.38
CA ALA A 61 1.99 9.55 15.80
C ALA A 61 1.56 8.23 15.13
N SER A 62 0.26 7.91 15.14
CA SER A 62 -0.27 6.73 14.45
C SER A 62 -0.03 6.77 12.95
N ALA A 63 -0.22 7.93 12.31
CA ALA A 63 0.04 8.09 10.88
C ALA A 63 1.52 7.86 10.54
N SER A 64 2.44 8.35 11.38
CA SER A 64 3.88 8.09 11.21
C SER A 64 4.21 6.60 11.34
N GLN A 65 3.64 5.93 12.35
CA GLN A 65 3.84 4.48 12.53
C GLN A 65 3.35 3.68 11.33
N TYR A 66 2.16 4.00 10.80
CA TYR A 66 1.65 3.34 9.60
C TYR A 66 2.52 3.61 8.37
N ALA A 67 3.06 4.83 8.22
CA ALA A 67 3.97 5.15 7.13
C ALA A 67 5.25 4.30 7.18
N ASP A 68 5.82 4.13 8.38
CA ASP A 68 7.01 3.30 8.60
C ASP A 68 6.72 1.81 8.34
N GLU A 69 5.58 1.29 8.82
CA GLU A 69 5.15 -0.09 8.57
C GLU A 69 4.93 -0.37 7.07
N LEU A 70 4.32 0.56 6.35
CA LEU A 70 4.13 0.45 4.90
C LEU A 70 5.48 0.47 4.17
N ALA A 71 6.40 1.36 4.54
CA ALA A 71 7.73 1.41 3.95
C ALA A 71 8.50 0.10 4.17
N GLN A 72 8.38 -0.52 5.35
CA GLN A 72 9.00 -1.83 5.62
C GLN A 72 8.40 -2.94 4.77
N ARG A 73 7.07 -2.99 4.66
CA ARG A 73 6.37 -3.99 3.82
C ARG A 73 6.72 -3.85 2.34
N ASP A 74 6.79 -2.61 1.83
CA ASP A 74 7.13 -2.36 0.44
C ASP A 74 8.57 -2.81 0.14
N ALA A 75 9.50 -2.57 1.08
CA ALA A 75 10.87 -3.08 0.97
C ALA A 75 10.93 -4.62 0.97
N GLU A 76 10.14 -5.28 1.84
CA GLU A 76 10.08 -6.74 1.89
C GLU A 76 9.48 -7.34 0.61
N VAL A 77 8.39 -6.76 0.10
CA VAL A 77 7.76 -7.19 -1.15
C VAL A 77 8.73 -7.02 -2.31
N SER A 78 9.39 -5.87 -2.43
CA SER A 78 10.36 -5.64 -3.50
C SER A 78 11.53 -6.64 -3.44
N ALA A 79 12.04 -6.97 -2.25
CA ALA A 79 13.09 -7.98 -2.10
C ALA A 79 12.61 -9.37 -2.53
N ARG A 80 11.38 -9.74 -2.19
CA ARG A 80 10.77 -11.02 -2.62
C ARG A 80 10.55 -11.07 -4.13
N GLU A 81 10.08 -9.99 -4.74
CA GLU A 81 9.90 -9.90 -6.19
C GLU A 81 11.22 -10.05 -6.94
N GLN A 82 12.29 -9.40 -6.47
CA GLN A 82 13.62 -9.56 -7.04
C GLN A 82 14.12 -11.01 -6.91
N ALA A 83 13.91 -11.65 -5.76
CA ALA A 83 14.28 -13.04 -5.56
C ALA A 83 13.50 -13.98 -6.49
N VAL A 84 12.19 -13.75 -6.68
CA VAL A 84 11.35 -14.51 -7.62
C VAL A 84 11.84 -14.30 -9.05
N ALA A 85 12.13 -13.07 -9.47
CA ALA A 85 12.64 -12.78 -10.81
C ALA A 85 13.95 -13.53 -11.11
N VAL A 86 14.87 -13.62 -10.14
CA VAL A 86 16.10 -14.42 -10.28
C VAL A 86 15.80 -15.91 -10.44
N VAL A 87 14.84 -16.44 -9.68
CA VAL A 87 14.43 -17.84 -9.79
C VAL A 87 13.76 -18.12 -11.13
N GLU A 88 12.86 -17.26 -11.58
CA GLU A 88 12.18 -17.36 -12.89
C GLU A 88 13.19 -17.32 -14.03
N GLN A 89 14.16 -16.41 -13.98
CA GLN A 89 15.23 -16.33 -14.98
C GLN A 89 16.06 -17.62 -14.99
N ARG A 90 16.36 -18.19 -13.82
CA ARG A 90 17.07 -19.47 -13.73
C ARG A 90 16.26 -20.60 -14.35
N ILE A 91 14.97 -20.70 -14.02
CA ILE A 91 14.07 -21.70 -14.59
C ILE A 91 14.01 -21.54 -16.12
N ALA A 92 13.86 -20.33 -16.65
CA ALA A 92 13.84 -20.08 -18.09
C ALA A 92 15.16 -20.50 -18.77
N ALA A 93 16.31 -20.27 -18.14
CA ALA A 93 17.61 -20.65 -18.68
C ALA A 93 17.86 -22.17 -18.63
N THR A 94 17.30 -22.87 -17.64
CA THR A 94 17.61 -24.29 -17.40
C THR A 94 16.46 -25.24 -17.74
N SER A 95 15.31 -24.76 -18.21
CA SER A 95 14.15 -25.60 -18.50
C SER A 95 13.68 -25.48 -19.94
N ILE A 96 13.27 -26.61 -20.51
CA ILE A 96 12.74 -26.71 -21.86
C ILE A 96 11.35 -27.31 -21.77
N GLY A 97 10.34 -26.51 -22.13
CA GLY A 97 8.95 -26.94 -22.19
C GLY A 97 8.64 -27.71 -23.48
N GLN A 98 7.36 -28.00 -23.70
CA GLN A 98 6.87 -28.57 -24.94
C GLN A 98 7.10 -27.62 -26.12
N GLY A 99 7.30 -28.17 -27.31
CA GLY A 99 7.49 -27.43 -28.56
C GLY A 99 8.86 -27.64 -29.18
N THR A 100 9.20 -26.81 -30.16
CA THR A 100 10.47 -26.85 -30.89
C THR A 100 11.35 -25.68 -30.48
N TRP A 101 12.63 -25.97 -30.19
CA TRP A 101 13.59 -25.02 -29.63
C TRP A 101 14.89 -25.06 -30.41
N THR A 102 15.42 -23.91 -30.84
CA THR A 102 16.74 -23.86 -31.48
C THR A 102 17.84 -23.70 -30.43
N VAL A 103 18.75 -24.66 -30.38
CA VAL A 103 19.88 -24.70 -29.43
C VAL A 103 20.93 -23.65 -29.80
N GLY A 104 21.27 -22.78 -28.84
CA GLY A 104 22.11 -21.60 -29.03
C GLY A 104 21.32 -20.33 -29.40
N ARG A 105 20.00 -20.41 -29.58
CA ARG A 105 19.11 -19.24 -29.76
C ARG A 105 18.05 -19.17 -28.68
N ASP A 106 17.26 -20.22 -28.55
CA ASP A 106 16.12 -20.28 -27.64
C ASP A 106 16.50 -20.93 -26.30
N ILE A 107 17.45 -21.88 -26.34
CA ILE A 107 17.94 -22.63 -25.18
C ILE A 107 19.46 -22.80 -25.26
N GLU A 108 20.15 -22.93 -24.12
CA GLU A 108 21.59 -23.18 -24.09
C GLU A 108 21.94 -24.63 -24.50
N PRO A 109 23.14 -24.89 -25.05
CA PRO A 109 23.63 -26.26 -25.19
C PRO A 109 23.88 -26.90 -23.82
N GLY A 110 23.75 -28.22 -23.74
CA GLY A 110 23.96 -28.97 -22.52
C GLY A 110 23.21 -30.30 -22.49
N THR A 111 23.32 -31.00 -21.36
CA THR A 111 22.57 -32.23 -21.10
C THR A 111 21.32 -31.89 -20.30
N TYR A 112 20.19 -32.41 -20.74
CA TYR A 112 18.89 -32.16 -20.15
C TYR A 112 18.17 -33.46 -19.83
N ARG A 113 17.46 -33.50 -18.71
CA ARG A 113 16.68 -34.65 -18.27
C ARG A 113 15.25 -34.25 -17.92
N THR A 114 14.26 -35.10 -18.18
CA THR A 114 12.88 -34.77 -17.79
C THR A 114 12.77 -34.53 -16.27
N ALA A 115 12.06 -33.47 -15.86
CA ALA A 115 11.86 -33.09 -14.46
C ALA A 115 11.09 -34.14 -13.67
N GLN A 116 10.23 -34.88 -14.36
CA GLN A 116 9.37 -35.92 -13.81
C GLN A 116 9.51 -37.18 -14.67
N ALA A 117 9.13 -38.31 -14.08
CA ALA A 117 9.05 -39.55 -14.84
C ALA A 117 7.97 -39.42 -15.92
N VAL A 118 8.32 -39.77 -17.14
CA VAL A 118 7.36 -39.91 -18.23
C VAL A 118 6.43 -41.07 -17.89
N THR A 119 5.12 -40.86 -18.05
CA THR A 119 4.09 -41.87 -17.86
C THR A 119 3.22 -41.92 -19.12
N GLY A 120 3.55 -42.81 -20.04
CA GLY A 120 2.92 -42.90 -21.37
C GLY A 120 3.88 -42.49 -22.49
N ASP A 121 3.37 -42.51 -23.73
CA ASP A 121 4.20 -42.27 -24.91
C ASP A 121 4.54 -40.78 -25.05
N CYS A 122 5.84 -40.49 -25.08
CA CYS A 122 6.40 -39.18 -25.30
C CYS A 122 7.40 -39.24 -26.46
N TYR A 123 7.49 -38.18 -27.24
CA TYR A 123 8.42 -38.08 -28.34
C TYR A 123 9.38 -36.90 -28.12
N TRP A 124 10.65 -37.13 -28.38
CA TRP A 124 11.61 -36.06 -28.55
C TRP A 124 12.44 -36.28 -29.81
N GLY A 125 12.89 -35.19 -30.42
CA GLY A 125 13.73 -35.24 -31.61
C GLY A 125 14.77 -34.13 -31.61
N ILE A 126 15.94 -34.43 -32.15
CA ILE A 126 17.06 -33.53 -32.38
C ILE A 126 17.28 -33.48 -33.89
N TYR A 127 17.26 -32.28 -34.46
CA TYR A 127 17.34 -32.05 -35.89
C TYR A 127 18.46 -31.07 -36.21
N ARG A 128 18.94 -31.06 -37.45
CA ARG A 128 19.80 -29.95 -37.91
C ARG A 128 18.97 -28.68 -38.01
N THR A 129 19.44 -27.59 -37.41
CA THR A 129 18.72 -26.31 -37.47
C THR A 129 18.47 -25.87 -38.91
N GLY A 130 17.24 -25.43 -39.18
CA GLY A 130 16.83 -24.95 -40.49
C GLY A 130 16.49 -26.04 -41.52
N SER A 131 16.53 -27.32 -41.12
CA SER A 131 16.06 -28.42 -41.98
C SER A 131 14.53 -28.52 -42.05
N ASN A 132 13.79 -27.71 -41.28
CA ASN A 132 12.34 -27.83 -41.11
C ASN A 132 11.87 -29.25 -40.70
N GLY A 133 12.68 -29.96 -39.91
CA GLY A 133 12.39 -31.33 -39.46
C GLY A 133 12.87 -32.44 -40.41
N ASP A 134 13.42 -32.10 -41.58
CA ASP A 134 13.80 -33.11 -42.59
C ASP A 134 15.10 -33.89 -42.27
N ASP A 135 16.00 -33.32 -41.45
CA ASP A 135 17.30 -33.91 -41.09
C ASP A 135 17.32 -34.26 -39.59
N ILE A 136 16.87 -35.47 -39.27
CA ILE A 136 16.88 -36.04 -37.91
C ILE A 136 18.30 -36.48 -37.57
N ILE A 137 18.85 -35.94 -36.49
CA ILE A 137 20.12 -36.35 -35.88
C ILE A 137 19.87 -37.52 -34.92
N GLU A 138 18.88 -37.37 -34.03
CA GLU A 138 18.50 -38.38 -33.04
C GLU A 138 17.05 -38.17 -32.61
N ASN A 139 16.31 -39.23 -32.34
CA ASN A 139 14.96 -39.14 -31.79
C ASN A 139 14.59 -40.42 -31.04
N ASP A 140 13.55 -40.33 -30.21
CA ASP A 140 12.98 -41.51 -29.56
C ASP A 140 11.50 -41.33 -29.22
N ILE A 141 10.78 -42.45 -29.15
CA ILE A 141 9.45 -42.54 -28.53
C ILE A 141 9.63 -43.27 -27.20
N VAL A 142 9.62 -42.52 -26.10
CA VAL A 142 9.83 -43.05 -24.76
C VAL A 142 8.48 -43.30 -24.09
N THR A 143 8.31 -44.49 -23.51
CA THR A 143 7.05 -44.89 -22.84
C THR A 143 7.13 -44.80 -21.31
N GLY A 144 8.30 -44.49 -20.76
CA GLY A 144 8.50 -44.27 -19.34
C GLY A 144 9.92 -43.90 -18.91
N GLY A 145 10.08 -43.55 -17.63
CA GLY A 145 11.40 -43.22 -17.04
C GLY A 145 11.76 -41.75 -17.15
N PHE A 146 13.05 -41.43 -17.12
CA PHE A 146 13.55 -40.05 -17.16
C PHE A 146 14.48 -39.86 -18.37
N PRO A 147 13.93 -39.66 -19.58
CA PRO A 147 14.70 -39.39 -20.79
C PRO A 147 15.76 -38.31 -20.54
N THR A 148 16.95 -38.53 -21.09
CA THR A 148 18.07 -37.57 -21.03
C THR A 148 18.57 -37.33 -22.44
N VAL A 149 18.74 -36.07 -22.81
CA VAL A 149 19.20 -35.65 -24.14
C VAL A 149 20.42 -34.75 -24.01
N THR A 150 21.34 -34.80 -24.98
CA THR A 150 22.48 -33.88 -25.03
C THR A 150 22.36 -33.00 -26.27
N LEU A 151 22.24 -31.70 -26.04
CA LEU A 151 21.95 -30.69 -27.05
C LEU A 151 23.19 -29.84 -27.33
N SER A 152 23.46 -29.61 -28.60
CA SER A 152 24.58 -28.83 -29.13
C SER A 152 24.10 -27.68 -30.00
N VAL A 153 24.87 -26.60 -30.07
CA VAL A 153 24.55 -25.43 -30.90
C VAL A 153 24.33 -25.84 -32.36
N GLY A 154 23.31 -25.26 -33.00
CA GLY A 154 22.95 -25.56 -34.40
C GLY A 154 22.03 -26.78 -34.55
N GLN A 155 21.43 -27.22 -33.45
CA GLN A 155 20.36 -28.22 -33.45
C GLN A 155 19.01 -27.57 -33.14
N ASP A 156 17.94 -28.13 -33.70
CA ASP A 156 16.57 -27.88 -33.25
C ASP A 156 16.11 -29.08 -32.40
N PHE A 157 15.54 -28.82 -31.23
CA PHE A 157 15.01 -29.84 -30.32
C PHE A 157 13.49 -29.78 -30.28
N GLU A 158 12.83 -30.86 -30.65
CA GLU A 158 11.39 -31.06 -30.49
C GLU A 158 11.12 -31.83 -29.20
N ASN A 159 10.25 -31.28 -28.36
CA ASN A 159 9.71 -31.93 -27.18
C ASN A 159 8.20 -32.04 -27.31
N ASN A 160 7.71 -33.27 -27.38
CA ASN A 160 6.29 -33.55 -27.53
C ASN A 160 5.84 -34.58 -26.49
N ARG A 161 5.09 -34.12 -25.49
CA ARG A 161 4.52 -34.91 -24.37
C ARG A 161 5.55 -35.46 -23.37
N CYS A 162 6.83 -35.14 -23.47
CA CYS A 162 7.82 -35.62 -22.47
C CYS A 162 7.85 -34.78 -21.19
N GLY A 163 7.09 -33.68 -21.15
CA GLY A 163 7.02 -32.78 -20.00
C GLY A 163 8.10 -31.71 -20.10
N THR A 164 8.66 -31.30 -18.96
CA THR A 164 9.74 -30.31 -18.93
C THR A 164 11.07 -31.02 -18.83
N PHE A 165 12.01 -30.68 -19.70
CA PHE A 165 13.41 -31.06 -19.57
C PHE A 165 14.15 -30.01 -18.74
N ILE A 166 14.97 -30.43 -17.78
CA ILE A 166 15.80 -29.55 -16.93
C ILE A 166 17.27 -29.88 -17.20
N LYS A 167 18.09 -28.83 -17.33
CA LYS A 167 19.54 -28.94 -17.51
C LYS A 167 20.18 -29.58 -16.28
N GLU A 168 21.00 -30.61 -16.48
CA GLU A 168 21.78 -31.28 -15.41
C GLU A 168 23.05 -30.49 -15.03
#